data_AF-A0A5K1G3U8-F1
#
_entry.id   AF-A0A5K1G3U8-F1
#
_cell.length_a   1.000
_cell.length_b   1.000
_cell.length_c   1.000
_cell.angle_alpha   90.00
_cell.angle_beta   90.00
_cell.angle_gamma   90.00
#
_symmetry.space_group_name_H-M   'P 1'
#
loop_
_entity.id
_entity.type
_entity.pdbx_description
1 polymer ?
#
loop_
_entity_poly.entity_id
_entity_poly.type
_entity_poly.pdbx_seq_one_letter_code
_entity_poly.pdbx_strand_id
1 'polypeptide(L)'
;VDKVLEKKKEKGKGKVPEIVFTGHSNGGAIAILATVWFLEQYRHSKVTPLCVSYGAPLVGDKIFGHAVRREQLLHEINKSWASCFINVVSIRDLAPRILLSPLKDLNKDYLESVFQTWEKKGKDTTLSTPANRELCEDFFTNLVNNAFAVASYDSCVLKSSAGGGSLLEAVKDLVELSPYRPFGSFHFCVGDGKTLLRVDNHDAVLQILFYSLQLHGEGIDVRQAVQGSVEEHLHYESRTKDLNLISLLDNLNQLPLSPQNNFNPAFEALGL
;
A
#
# COMPACT_ATOMS: atom_id res chain seq x y z
N VAL A 1 16.15 -21.50 3.56
CA VAL A 1 16.55 -20.56 4.64
C VAL A 1 17.50 -21.22 5.62
N ASP A 2 17.25 -22.48 6.02
CA ASP A 2 18.13 -23.22 6.94
C ASP A 2 19.58 -23.30 6.47
N LYS A 3 19.84 -23.63 5.20
CA LYS A 3 21.20 -23.59 4.64
C LYS A 3 21.89 -22.22 4.72
N VAL A 4 21.13 -21.12 4.65
CA VAL A 4 21.65 -19.76 4.80
C VAL A 4 21.96 -19.47 6.26
N LEU A 5 21.09 -19.90 7.18
CA LEU A 5 21.30 -19.80 8.62
C LEU A 5 22.47 -20.70 9.09
N GLU A 6 22.62 -21.90 8.53
CA GLU A 6 23.68 -22.88 8.82
C GLU A 6 25.04 -22.42 8.31
N LYS A 7 25.17 -22.04 7.03
CA LYS A 7 26.41 -21.44 6.48
C LYS A 7 26.86 -20.18 7.24
N LYS A 8 25.95 -19.52 7.96
CA LYS A 8 26.23 -18.32 8.76
C LYS A 8 26.64 -18.65 10.19
N LYS A 9 26.12 -19.72 10.81
CA LYS A 9 26.62 -20.22 12.11
C LYS A 9 28.09 -20.62 12.04
N GLU A 10 28.55 -21.09 10.88
CA GLU A 10 29.95 -21.46 10.62
C GLU A 10 30.89 -20.24 10.46
N LYS A 11 30.38 -19.07 10.06
CA LYS A 11 31.15 -17.82 9.96
C LYS A 11 31.00 -17.00 11.25
N GLY A 12 31.94 -17.19 12.18
CA GLY A 12 31.89 -16.67 13.55
C GLY A 12 31.58 -15.17 13.74
N LYS A 13 30.94 -14.87 14.88
CA LYS A 13 30.78 -13.60 15.61
C LYS A 13 31.15 -12.31 14.84
N GLY A 14 30.25 -11.84 13.98
CA GLY A 14 30.28 -10.47 13.46
C GLY A 14 28.97 -10.14 12.75
N LYS A 15 28.14 -9.29 13.36
CA LYS A 15 26.79 -8.83 12.93
C LYS A 15 25.87 -9.92 12.34
N VAL A 16 24.80 -10.24 13.08
CA VAL A 16 23.72 -11.08 12.56
C VAL A 16 23.25 -10.52 11.21
N PRO A 17 23.29 -11.29 10.12
CA PRO A 17 22.93 -10.74 8.82
C PRO A 17 21.45 -10.45 8.76
N GLU A 18 21.12 -9.24 8.31
CA GLU A 18 19.77 -8.85 7.94
C GLU A 18 19.31 -9.75 6.77
N ILE A 19 18.25 -10.52 6.98
CA ILE A 19 17.61 -11.25 5.89
C ILE A 19 16.61 -10.29 5.26
N VAL A 20 16.83 -9.93 4.00
CA VAL A 20 15.93 -9.05 3.27
C VAL A 20 15.04 -9.88 2.35
N PHE A 21 13.74 -9.76 2.54
CA PHE A 21 12.72 -10.18 1.59
C PHE A 21 12.30 -8.95 0.79
N THR A 22 12.25 -9.06 -0.53
CA THR A 22 11.84 -7.94 -1.36
C THR A 22 11.15 -8.41 -2.62
N GLY A 23 10.36 -7.53 -3.21
CA GLY A 23 9.75 -7.77 -4.50
C GLY A 23 8.95 -6.55 -4.96
N HIS A 24 8.77 -6.48 -6.27
CA HIS A 24 7.88 -5.53 -6.94
C HIS A 24 6.55 -6.20 -7.25
N SER A 25 5.45 -5.44 -7.19
CA SER A 25 4.11 -5.93 -7.53
C SER A 25 3.74 -7.20 -6.73
N ASN A 26 3.21 -8.24 -7.38
CA ASN A 26 2.92 -9.54 -6.76
C ASN A 26 4.13 -10.19 -6.09
N GLY A 27 5.35 -9.94 -6.58
CA GLY A 27 6.58 -10.38 -5.91
C GLY A 27 6.74 -9.75 -4.52
N GLY A 28 6.29 -8.50 -4.34
CA GLY A 28 6.25 -7.82 -3.05
C GLY A 28 5.21 -8.43 -2.10
N ALA A 29 4.04 -8.82 -2.62
CA ALA A 29 3.05 -9.57 -1.83
C ALA A 29 3.59 -10.93 -1.37
N ILE A 30 4.31 -11.64 -2.23
CA ILE A 30 5.00 -12.88 -1.86
C ILE A 30 6.10 -12.63 -0.81
N ALA A 31 6.88 -11.56 -0.96
CA ALA A 31 7.91 -11.18 0.03
C ALA A 31 7.32 -10.88 1.41
N ILE A 32 6.16 -10.21 1.46
CA ILE A 32 5.40 -9.99 2.68
C ILE A 32 5.04 -11.33 3.35
N LEU A 33 4.42 -12.24 2.60
CA LEU A 33 4.00 -13.54 3.13
C LEU A 33 5.20 -14.39 3.57
N ALA A 34 6.28 -14.36 2.80
CA ALA A 34 7.54 -15.04 3.14
C ALA A 34 8.15 -14.48 4.43
N THR A 35 8.04 -13.17 4.68
CA THR A 35 8.52 -12.54 5.91
C THR A 35 7.69 -12.97 7.10
N VAL A 36 6.35 -13.00 6.99
CA VAL A 36 5.49 -13.51 8.07
C VAL A 36 5.77 -14.99 8.33
N TRP A 37 5.90 -15.80 7.29
CA TRP A 37 6.31 -17.20 7.43
C TRP A 37 7.64 -17.31 8.18
N PHE A 38 8.64 -16.48 7.85
CA PHE A 38 9.93 -16.48 8.53
C PHE A 38 9.78 -16.09 10.02
N LEU A 39 9.02 -15.05 10.33
CA LEU A 39 8.78 -14.58 11.70
C LEU A 39 8.09 -15.64 12.56
N GLU A 40 7.16 -16.41 11.98
CA GLU A 40 6.50 -17.53 12.67
C GLU A 40 7.45 -18.72 12.85
N GLN A 41 8.11 -19.19 11.78
CA GLN A 41 8.96 -20.38 11.84
C GLN A 41 10.23 -20.17 12.68
N TYR A 42 10.76 -18.94 12.67
CA TYR A 42 12.01 -18.59 13.35
C TYR A 42 11.77 -17.55 14.45
N ARG A 43 10.63 -17.62 15.14
CA ARG A 43 10.22 -16.69 16.20
C ARG A 43 11.25 -16.49 17.31
N HIS A 44 12.05 -17.53 17.60
CA HIS A 44 13.12 -17.54 18.60
C HIS A 44 14.51 -17.20 18.05
N SER A 45 14.60 -16.85 16.77
CA SER A 45 15.86 -16.48 16.14
C SER A 45 16.28 -15.07 16.54
N LYS A 46 17.60 -14.86 16.66
CA LYS A 46 18.22 -13.53 16.78
C LYS A 46 18.26 -12.75 15.46
N VAL A 47 17.78 -13.35 14.38
CA VAL A 47 17.75 -12.76 13.05
C VAL A 47 16.42 -12.03 12.87
N THR A 48 16.46 -10.71 12.81
CA THR A 48 15.32 -9.89 12.40
C THR A 48 15.29 -9.80 10.88
N PRO A 49 14.18 -10.17 10.21
CA PRO A 49 14.04 -9.96 8.78
C PRO A 49 13.65 -8.51 8.49
N LEU A 50 13.97 -8.06 7.28
CA LEU A 50 13.46 -6.83 6.69
C LEU A 50 12.69 -7.18 5.42
N CYS A 51 11.49 -6.63 5.27
CA CYS A 51 10.68 -6.74 4.07
C CYS A 51 10.57 -5.37 3.41
N VAL A 52 11.03 -5.25 2.17
CA VAL A 52 10.86 -4.04 1.36
C VAL A 52 10.05 -4.38 0.11
N SER A 53 8.83 -3.89 0.01
CA SER A 53 7.94 -4.11 -1.14
C SER A 53 7.82 -2.83 -1.97
N TYR A 54 7.65 -2.98 -3.30
CA TYR A 54 7.47 -1.85 -4.22
C TYR A 54 6.17 -2.04 -5.02
N GLY A 55 5.20 -1.15 -4.83
CA GLY A 55 3.91 -1.23 -5.52
C GLY A 55 3.15 -2.53 -5.28
N ALA A 56 3.36 -3.18 -4.12
CA ALA A 56 2.71 -4.44 -3.82
C ALA A 56 1.19 -4.24 -3.59
N PRO A 57 0.34 -5.16 -4.09
CA PRO A 57 -1.06 -5.19 -3.69
C PRO A 57 -1.18 -5.50 -2.19
N LEU A 58 -2.28 -5.08 -1.57
CA LEU A 58 -2.56 -5.37 -0.16
C LEU A 58 -2.69 -6.88 0.08
N VAL A 59 -2.15 -7.38 1.19
CA VAL A 59 -2.02 -8.84 1.41
C VAL A 59 -2.99 -9.36 2.47
N GLY A 60 -3.10 -8.65 3.58
CA GLY A 60 -3.84 -9.09 4.76
C GLY A 60 -5.07 -8.23 5.02
N ASP A 61 -5.95 -8.73 5.88
CA ASP A 61 -7.10 -8.01 6.40
C ASP A 61 -6.75 -7.26 7.71
N LYS A 62 -7.77 -6.73 8.39
CA LYS A 62 -7.61 -6.09 9.71
C LYS A 62 -7.01 -7.02 10.75
N ILE A 63 -7.38 -8.31 10.74
CA ILE A 63 -6.90 -9.30 11.71
C ILE A 63 -5.41 -9.57 11.49
N PHE A 64 -5.00 -9.78 10.23
CA PHE A 64 -3.60 -9.93 9.86
C PHE A 64 -2.78 -8.71 10.29
N GLY A 65 -3.24 -7.50 9.95
CA GLY A 65 -2.55 -6.27 10.33
C GLY A 65 -2.46 -6.09 11.85
N HIS A 66 -3.51 -6.44 12.60
CA HIS A 66 -3.51 -6.42 14.06
C HIS A 66 -2.50 -7.42 14.64
N ALA A 67 -2.49 -8.66 14.15
CA ALA A 67 -1.57 -9.69 14.62
C ALA A 67 -0.11 -9.25 14.43
N VAL A 68 0.26 -8.78 13.25
CA VAL A 68 1.62 -8.28 12.95
C VAL A 68 2.02 -7.09 13.83
N ARG A 69 1.09 -6.23 14.24
CA ARG A 69 1.39 -5.12 15.17
C ARG A 69 1.51 -5.57 16.62
N ARG A 70 0.75 -6.58 17.03
CA ARG A 70 0.74 -7.09 18.41
C ARG A 70 2.03 -7.85 18.72
N GLU A 71 2.47 -8.72 17.80
CA GLU A 71 3.62 -9.58 18.03
C GLU A 71 4.93 -8.79 18.15
N GLN A 72 5.70 -9.07 19.20
CA GLN A 72 6.97 -8.40 19.50
C GLN A 72 8.16 -9.21 19.00
N LEU A 73 9.22 -8.52 18.59
CA LEU A 73 10.51 -9.12 18.31
C LEU A 73 11.21 -9.44 19.65
N LEU A 74 11.59 -10.70 19.87
CA LEU A 74 12.15 -11.16 21.15
C LEU A 74 13.45 -10.48 21.56
N HIS A 75 14.22 -9.96 20.60
CA HIS A 75 15.57 -9.42 20.82
C HIS A 75 15.66 -7.91 20.60
N GLU A 76 14.57 -7.24 20.23
CA GLU A 76 14.53 -5.80 20.00
C GLU A 76 13.46 -5.16 20.89
N ILE A 77 13.91 -4.35 21.85
CA ILE A 77 13.02 -3.69 22.81
C ILE A 77 12.11 -2.71 22.05
N ASN A 78 10.81 -2.78 22.34
CA ASN A 78 9.76 -1.91 21.77
C ASN A 78 9.61 -2.00 20.23
N LYS A 79 9.98 -3.13 19.62
CA LYS A 79 9.70 -3.37 18.19
C LYS A 79 8.74 -4.53 17.99
N SER A 80 7.65 -4.25 17.28
CA SER A 80 6.72 -5.26 16.78
C SER A 80 7.15 -5.80 15.43
N TRP A 81 6.55 -6.91 14.99
CA TRP A 81 6.76 -7.45 13.66
C TRP A 81 6.42 -6.44 12.56
N ALA A 82 5.49 -5.52 12.79
CA ALA A 82 5.17 -4.45 11.85
C ALA A 82 6.38 -3.59 11.46
N SER A 83 7.37 -3.46 12.35
CA SER A 83 8.62 -2.73 12.08
C SER A 83 9.51 -3.40 11.04
N CYS A 84 9.26 -4.68 10.72
CA CYS A 84 9.97 -5.40 9.66
C CYS A 84 9.45 -5.05 8.26
N PHE A 85 8.36 -4.31 8.10
CA PHE A 85 7.70 -4.11 6.82
C PHE A 85 7.77 -2.65 6.35
N ILE A 86 8.38 -2.45 5.18
CA ILE A 86 8.46 -1.19 4.44
C ILE A 86 7.77 -1.39 3.09
N ASN A 87 6.67 -0.69 2.87
CA ASN A 87 5.92 -0.73 1.62
C ASN A 87 6.13 0.60 0.88
N VAL A 88 6.88 0.56 -0.22
CA VAL A 88 7.15 1.72 -1.06
C VAL A 88 6.07 1.81 -2.13
N VAL A 89 5.40 2.96 -2.22
CA VAL A 89 4.22 3.13 -3.07
C VAL A 89 4.30 4.46 -3.82
N SER A 90 4.21 4.43 -5.15
CA SER A 90 4.01 5.66 -5.92
C SER A 90 2.60 6.20 -5.69
N ILE A 91 2.49 7.53 -5.62
CA ILE A 91 1.29 8.20 -5.13
C ILE A 91 0.02 7.81 -5.89
N ARG A 92 0.10 7.52 -7.19
CA ARG A 92 -1.05 7.07 -8.01
C ARG A 92 -0.91 5.66 -8.57
N ASP A 93 0.05 4.86 -8.10
CA ASP A 93 0.17 3.46 -8.55
C ASP A 93 -1.14 2.67 -8.32
N LEU A 94 -1.72 2.05 -9.33
CA LEU A 94 -2.98 1.32 -9.17
C LEU A 94 -2.82 0.00 -8.39
N ALA A 95 -1.64 -0.65 -8.42
CA ALA A 95 -1.49 -2.01 -7.89
C ALA A 95 -1.81 -2.14 -6.38
N PRO A 96 -1.38 -1.22 -5.49
CA PRO A 96 -1.77 -1.24 -4.07
C PRO A 96 -3.27 -1.00 -3.83
N ARG A 97 -4.03 -0.56 -4.83
CA ARG A 97 -5.45 -0.22 -4.71
C ARG A 97 -6.39 -1.23 -5.36
N ILE A 98 -5.94 -2.05 -6.32
CA ILE A 98 -6.79 -3.03 -7.03
C ILE A 98 -7.59 -3.89 -6.05
N LEU A 99 -6.96 -4.37 -4.99
CA LEU A 99 -7.61 -5.24 -4.00
C LEU A 99 -8.51 -4.49 -3.01
N LEU A 100 -8.68 -3.18 -3.11
CA LEU A 100 -9.75 -2.45 -2.41
C LEU A 100 -11.12 -2.64 -3.09
N SER A 101 -11.15 -3.20 -4.30
CA SER A 101 -12.38 -3.54 -5.03
C SER A 101 -12.57 -5.05 -5.09
N PRO A 102 -13.80 -5.56 -4.88
CA PRO A 102 -14.13 -6.93 -5.26
C PRO A 102 -13.84 -7.15 -6.75
N LEU A 103 -13.16 -8.26 -7.09
CA LEU A 103 -12.75 -8.54 -8.47
C LEU A 103 -13.94 -8.68 -9.44
N LYS A 104 -15.12 -9.03 -8.93
CA LYS A 104 -16.35 -9.14 -9.71
C LYS A 104 -16.87 -7.77 -10.18
N ASP A 105 -16.51 -6.69 -9.51
CA ASP A 105 -16.98 -5.33 -9.81
C ASP A 105 -16.02 -4.62 -10.77
N LEU A 106 -14.80 -5.14 -10.95
CA LEU A 106 -13.82 -4.58 -11.87
C LEU A 106 -14.04 -5.08 -13.30
N ASN A 107 -13.85 -4.20 -14.27
CA ASN A 107 -13.82 -4.57 -15.68
C ASN A 107 -12.62 -5.49 -15.95
N LYS A 108 -12.89 -6.77 -16.26
CA LYS A 108 -11.86 -7.81 -16.40
C LYS A 108 -10.96 -7.60 -17.62
N ASP A 109 -11.54 -7.12 -18.74
CA ASP A 109 -10.80 -6.94 -19.98
C ASP A 109 -9.79 -5.78 -19.86
N TYR A 110 -10.19 -4.70 -19.18
CA TYR A 110 -9.27 -3.61 -18.87
C TYR A 110 -8.23 -4.01 -17.84
N LEU A 111 -8.62 -4.73 -16.78
CA LEU A 111 -7.69 -5.24 -15.76
C LEU A 111 -6.61 -6.15 -16.39
N GLU A 112 -7.01 -7.03 -17.29
CA GLU A 112 -6.10 -7.89 -18.06
C GLU A 112 -5.15 -7.04 -18.93
N SER A 113 -5.67 -6.00 -19.59
CA SER A 113 -4.84 -5.06 -20.36
C SER A 113 -3.79 -4.35 -19.47
N VAL A 114 -4.17 -3.93 -18.26
CA VAL A 114 -3.25 -3.34 -17.27
C VAL A 114 -2.16 -4.33 -16.87
N PHE A 115 -2.52 -5.57 -16.56
CA PHE A 115 -1.55 -6.62 -16.21
C PHE A 115 -0.58 -6.91 -17.36
N GLN A 116 -1.06 -6.99 -18.60
CA GLN A 116 -0.22 -7.18 -19.78
C GLN A 116 0.73 -6.00 -20.01
N THR A 117 0.26 -4.77 -19.81
CA THR A 117 1.13 -3.58 -19.85
C THR A 117 2.25 -3.67 -18.81
N TRP A 118 1.93 -4.10 -17.58
CA TRP A 118 2.93 -4.26 -16.52
C TRP A 118 3.94 -5.36 -16.83
N GLU A 119 3.48 -6.53 -17.29
CA GLU A 119 4.33 -7.66 -17.66
C GLU A 119 5.30 -7.29 -18.79
N LYS A 120 4.81 -6.55 -19.79
CA LYS A 120 5.61 -6.09 -20.94
C LYS A 120 6.42 -4.82 -20.66
N LYS A 121 6.42 -4.32 -19.42
CA LYS A 121 7.14 -3.10 -18.98
C LYS A 121 6.80 -1.87 -19.84
N GLY A 122 5.52 -1.69 -20.18
CA GLY A 122 5.04 -0.53 -20.94
C GLY A 122 5.44 -0.52 -22.43
N LYS A 123 5.99 -1.63 -22.96
CA LYS A 123 6.33 -1.74 -24.39
C LYS A 123 5.13 -2.01 -25.30
N ASP A 124 3.94 -2.19 -24.72
CA ASP A 124 2.72 -2.54 -25.43
C ASP A 124 1.72 -1.37 -25.42
N THR A 125 1.11 -1.12 -26.57
CA THR A 125 0.17 -0.01 -26.80
C THR A 125 -1.29 -0.42 -26.63
N THR A 126 -1.56 -1.59 -26.04
CA THR A 126 -2.92 -2.14 -25.86
C THR A 126 -3.87 -1.15 -25.17
N LEU A 127 -3.41 -0.42 -24.16
CA LEU A 127 -4.21 0.58 -23.44
C LEU A 127 -4.68 1.76 -24.31
N SER A 128 -4.03 2.00 -25.45
CA SER A 128 -4.32 3.12 -26.35
C SER A 128 -5.38 2.80 -27.40
N THR A 129 -5.95 1.58 -27.39
CA THR A 129 -6.99 1.19 -28.36
C THR A 129 -8.33 1.89 -28.09
N PRO A 130 -9.13 2.22 -29.12
CA PRO A 130 -10.45 2.85 -28.93
C PRO A 130 -11.42 2.01 -28.08
N ALA A 131 -11.33 0.69 -28.14
CA ALA A 131 -12.15 -0.23 -27.32
C ALA A 131 -11.84 -0.09 -25.82
N ASN A 132 -10.59 0.22 -25.46
CA ASN A 132 -10.18 0.43 -24.07
C ASN A 132 -10.65 1.77 -23.49
N ARG A 133 -11.31 2.63 -24.28
CA ARG A 133 -11.82 3.91 -23.80
C ARG A 133 -12.91 3.73 -22.73
N GLU A 134 -14.00 3.06 -23.08
CA GLU A 134 -15.15 2.86 -22.20
C GLU A 134 -14.77 1.95 -21.03
N LEU A 135 -14.01 0.89 -21.33
CA LEU A 135 -13.52 -0.07 -20.32
C LEU A 135 -12.62 0.59 -19.26
N CYS A 136 -11.83 1.60 -19.63
CA CYS A 136 -10.97 2.36 -18.71
C CYS A 136 -11.79 3.18 -17.70
N GLU A 137 -12.78 3.94 -18.19
CA GLU A 137 -13.63 4.78 -17.35
C GLU A 137 -14.46 3.93 -16.39
N ASP A 138 -15.04 2.83 -16.88
CA ASP A 138 -15.77 1.86 -16.05
C ASP A 138 -14.88 1.23 -14.98
N PHE A 139 -13.69 0.74 -15.39
CA PHE A 139 -12.71 0.16 -14.47
C PHE A 139 -12.33 1.12 -13.35
N PHE A 140 -11.95 2.35 -13.73
CA PHE A 140 -11.46 3.34 -12.78
C PHE A 140 -12.57 3.81 -11.84
N THR A 141 -13.77 4.04 -12.37
CA THR A 141 -14.94 4.43 -11.58
C THR A 141 -15.26 3.36 -10.54
N ASN A 142 -15.29 2.08 -10.91
CA ASN A 142 -15.56 1.00 -9.97
C ASN A 142 -14.44 0.84 -8.93
N LEU A 143 -13.18 0.96 -9.35
CA LEU A 143 -12.04 0.92 -8.44
C LEU A 143 -12.11 2.04 -7.39
N VAL A 144 -12.33 3.28 -7.82
CA VAL A 144 -12.40 4.46 -6.94
C VAL A 144 -13.63 4.40 -6.03
N ASN A 145 -14.80 3.99 -6.54
CA ASN A 145 -16.02 3.85 -5.75
C ASN A 145 -15.90 2.78 -4.66
N ASN A 146 -15.29 1.64 -4.98
CA ASN A 146 -15.06 0.60 -3.98
C ASN A 146 -14.00 1.00 -2.95
N ALA A 147 -12.91 1.64 -3.39
CA ALA A 147 -11.92 2.22 -2.47
C ALA A 147 -12.55 3.28 -1.55
N PHE A 148 -13.43 4.14 -2.09
CA PHE A 148 -14.21 5.11 -1.32
C PHE A 148 -15.10 4.43 -0.27
N ALA A 149 -15.83 3.39 -0.67
CA ALA A 149 -16.72 2.65 0.23
C ALA A 149 -15.94 2.04 1.40
N VAL A 150 -14.79 1.43 1.12
CA VAL A 150 -13.89 0.86 2.13
C VAL A 150 -13.33 1.95 3.06
N ALA A 151 -12.79 3.03 2.50
CA ALA A 151 -12.19 4.12 3.28
C ALA A 151 -13.23 4.86 4.15
N SER A 152 -14.45 5.05 3.63
CA SER A 152 -15.55 5.70 4.33
C SER A 152 -16.09 4.81 5.45
N TYR A 153 -16.30 3.53 5.18
CA TYR A 153 -16.74 2.57 6.19
C TYR A 153 -15.77 2.52 7.37
N ASP A 154 -14.47 2.39 7.10
CA ASP A 154 -13.45 2.36 8.14
C ASP A 154 -13.41 3.66 8.94
N SER A 155 -13.53 4.81 8.28
CA SER A 155 -13.64 6.12 8.96
C SER A 155 -14.86 6.21 9.88
N CYS A 156 -16.01 5.67 9.46
CA CYS A 156 -17.22 5.59 10.28
C CYS A 156 -17.05 4.66 11.48
N VAL A 157 -16.43 3.49 11.29
CA VAL A 157 -16.12 2.55 12.39
C VAL A 157 -15.23 3.22 13.44
N LEU A 158 -14.19 3.94 13.00
CA LEU A 158 -13.23 4.61 13.90
C LEU A 158 -13.86 5.74 14.73
N LYS A 159 -14.78 6.52 14.13
CA LYS A 159 -15.45 7.65 14.81
C LYS A 159 -16.63 7.23 15.67
N SER A 160 -17.16 6.02 15.49
CA SER A 160 -18.31 5.52 16.24
C SER A 160 -17.88 5.21 17.68
N SER A 161 -18.27 6.06 18.63
CA SER A 161 -17.99 5.93 20.07
C SER A 161 -18.57 4.67 20.74
N ALA A 162 -19.28 3.82 19.99
CA ALA A 162 -19.95 2.62 20.48
C ALA A 162 -19.73 1.37 19.62
N GLY A 163 -18.62 1.26 18.86
CA GLY A 163 -18.24 0.03 18.17
C GLY A 163 -19.32 -0.52 17.24
N GLY A 164 -19.56 0.15 16.11
CA GLY A 164 -20.54 -0.28 15.10
C GLY A 164 -21.97 -0.17 15.61
N GLY A 165 -22.60 1.00 15.44
CA GLY A 165 -24.05 1.09 15.63
C GLY A 165 -24.79 0.09 14.74
N SER A 166 -26.02 -0.29 15.11
CA SER A 166 -26.86 -1.25 14.37
C SER A 166 -26.96 -0.99 12.87
N LEU A 167 -26.78 0.27 12.44
CA LEU A 167 -26.74 0.68 11.03
C LEU A 167 -25.46 0.22 10.30
N LEU A 168 -24.28 0.28 10.93
CA LEU A 168 -23.03 -0.13 10.27
C LEU A 168 -22.99 -1.64 10.02
N GLU A 169 -23.46 -2.44 10.99
CA GLU A 169 -23.60 -3.88 10.82
C GLU A 169 -24.63 -4.20 9.74
N ALA A 170 -25.76 -3.48 9.67
CA ALA A 170 -26.71 -3.65 8.58
C ALA A 170 -26.13 -3.29 7.20
N VAL A 171 -25.28 -2.26 7.11
CA VAL A 171 -24.60 -1.88 5.86
C VAL A 171 -23.60 -2.94 5.41
N LYS A 172 -22.91 -3.60 6.35
CA LYS A 172 -21.94 -4.66 6.05
C LYS A 172 -22.57 -5.86 5.34
N ASP A 173 -23.83 -6.18 5.67
CA ASP A 173 -24.57 -7.25 4.99
C ASP A 173 -25.09 -6.83 3.60
N LEU A 174 -25.17 -5.53 3.33
CA LEU A 174 -25.69 -4.98 2.06
C LEU A 174 -24.59 -4.64 1.05
N VAL A 175 -23.39 -4.31 1.54
CA VAL A 175 -22.26 -3.87 0.71
C VAL A 175 -21.08 -4.81 0.93
N GLU A 176 -20.68 -5.50 -0.13
CA GLU A 176 -19.47 -6.34 -0.10
C GLU A 176 -18.22 -5.46 -0.14
N LEU A 177 -17.71 -5.15 1.05
CA LEU A 177 -16.46 -4.40 1.19
C LEU A 177 -15.26 -5.34 1.09
N SER A 178 -14.23 -4.90 0.38
CA SER A 178 -12.95 -5.61 0.37
C SER A 178 -12.43 -5.80 1.81
N PRO A 179 -11.90 -6.99 2.15
CA PRO A 179 -11.32 -7.24 3.47
C PRO A 179 -9.89 -6.67 3.61
N TYR A 180 -9.19 -6.41 2.50
CA TYR A 180 -7.77 -6.10 2.51
C TYR A 180 -7.48 -4.73 3.15
N ARG A 181 -6.43 -4.66 3.98
CA ARG A 181 -6.03 -3.45 4.71
C ARG A 181 -4.52 -3.24 4.75
N PRO A 182 -4.06 -1.98 4.86
CA PRO A 182 -2.66 -1.66 5.05
C PRO A 182 -2.11 -2.20 6.38
N PHE A 183 -0.85 -2.61 6.39
CA PHE A 183 -0.08 -2.93 7.59
C PHE A 183 1.42 -2.69 7.33
N GLY A 184 2.19 -2.52 8.41
CA GLY A 184 3.58 -2.07 8.30
C GLY A 184 3.68 -0.58 7.97
N SER A 185 4.89 -0.10 7.71
CA SER A 185 5.12 1.29 7.31
C SER A 185 4.90 1.46 5.80
N PHE A 186 4.28 2.57 5.41
CA PHE A 186 4.13 2.94 3.99
C PHE A 186 5.00 4.16 3.69
N HIS A 187 5.71 4.12 2.58
CA HIS A 187 6.58 5.20 2.09
C HIS A 187 6.07 5.63 0.72
N PHE A 188 5.37 6.77 0.69
CA PHE A 188 4.81 7.30 -0.54
C PHE A 188 5.86 8.07 -1.34
N CYS A 189 6.08 7.70 -2.60
CA CYS A 189 6.86 8.48 -3.56
C CYS A 189 5.99 9.62 -4.09
N VAL A 190 6.34 10.85 -3.73
CA VAL A 190 5.59 12.05 -4.11
C VAL A 190 6.39 12.87 -5.12
N GLY A 191 5.71 13.48 -6.10
CA GLY A 191 6.35 14.31 -7.13
C GLY A 191 7.34 13.52 -8.00
N ASP A 192 8.59 14.00 -8.08
CA ASP A 192 9.69 13.36 -8.81
C ASP A 192 10.35 12.20 -8.04
N GLY A 193 9.83 11.84 -6.86
CA GLY A 193 10.33 10.74 -6.03
C GLY A 193 11.55 11.10 -5.17
N LYS A 194 11.97 12.37 -5.12
CA LYS A 194 13.11 12.79 -4.29
C LYS A 194 12.83 12.80 -2.78
N THR A 195 11.56 12.84 -2.38
CA THR A 195 11.18 12.78 -0.96
C THR A 195 10.16 11.67 -0.77
N LEU A 196 10.47 10.78 0.17
CA LEU A 196 9.53 9.76 0.61
C LEU A 196 8.76 10.27 1.81
N LEU A 197 7.45 10.07 1.76
CA LEU A 197 6.58 10.40 2.88
C LEU A 197 6.23 9.12 3.63
N ARG A 198 6.82 8.95 4.83
CA ARG A 198 6.55 7.79 5.67
C ARG A 198 5.28 7.99 6.48
N VAL A 199 4.38 7.01 6.42
CA VAL A 199 3.12 6.95 7.16
C VAL A 199 2.99 5.58 7.81
N ASP A 200 2.95 5.55 9.14
CA ASP A 200 2.86 4.31 9.93
C ASP A 200 1.43 3.99 10.39
N ASN A 201 0.56 5.00 10.46
CA ASN A 201 -0.84 4.80 10.81
C ASN A 201 -1.59 4.16 9.63
N HIS A 202 -1.95 2.88 9.77
CA HIS A 202 -2.61 2.10 8.72
C HIS A 202 -3.99 2.62 8.31
N ASP A 203 -4.73 3.26 9.21
CA ASP A 203 -6.01 3.89 8.87
C ASP A 203 -5.78 5.12 7.99
N ALA A 204 -4.77 5.93 8.30
CA ALA A 204 -4.36 7.06 7.47
C ALA A 204 -3.81 6.61 6.12
N VAL A 205 -3.03 5.53 6.07
CA VAL A 205 -2.59 4.92 4.80
C VAL A 205 -3.78 4.55 3.94
N LEU A 206 -4.83 3.92 4.52
CA LEU A 206 -6.03 3.57 3.76
C LEU A 206 -6.71 4.81 3.17
N GLN A 207 -6.82 5.89 3.95
CA GLN A 207 -7.37 7.15 3.45
C GLN A 207 -6.51 7.73 2.31
N ILE A 208 -5.18 7.76 2.48
CA ILE A 208 -4.26 8.27 1.46
C ILE A 208 -4.35 7.44 0.18
N LEU A 209 -4.40 6.10 0.27
CA LEU A 209 -4.54 5.22 -0.89
C LEU A 209 -5.79 5.53 -1.73
N PHE A 210 -6.88 5.94 -1.10
CA PHE A 210 -8.12 6.37 -1.76
C PHE A 210 -8.02 7.80 -2.29
N TYR A 211 -7.71 8.76 -1.43
CA TYR A 211 -7.79 10.17 -1.81
C TYR A 211 -6.70 10.56 -2.83
N SER A 212 -5.56 9.86 -2.85
CA SER A 212 -4.50 10.13 -3.83
C SER A 212 -4.87 9.72 -5.26
N LEU A 213 -5.96 8.96 -5.45
CA LEU A 213 -6.52 8.63 -6.77
C LEU A 213 -7.56 9.67 -7.25
N GLN A 214 -7.94 10.64 -6.42
CA GLN A 214 -8.93 11.64 -6.83
C GLN A 214 -8.36 12.55 -7.90
N LEU A 215 -9.14 12.74 -8.97
CA LEU A 215 -8.80 13.60 -10.09
C LEU A 215 -9.40 14.98 -9.83
N HIS A 216 -8.55 15.99 -9.59
CA HIS A 216 -8.98 17.36 -9.23
C HIS A 216 -8.71 18.37 -10.36
N GLY A 217 -9.76 18.97 -10.93
CA GLY A 217 -9.64 20.07 -11.90
C GLY A 217 -10.60 19.94 -13.09
N GLU A 218 -11.11 21.07 -13.59
CA GLU A 218 -11.93 21.09 -14.81
C GLU A 218 -11.09 20.66 -16.02
N GLY A 219 -11.62 19.74 -16.84
CA GLY A 219 -10.99 19.30 -18.09
C GLY A 219 -9.94 18.18 -17.98
N ILE A 220 -9.84 17.48 -16.83
CA ILE A 220 -8.98 16.30 -16.72
C ILE A 220 -9.44 15.19 -17.69
N ASP A 221 -8.53 14.71 -18.53
CA ASP A 221 -8.74 13.46 -19.26
C ASP A 221 -8.47 12.28 -18.31
N VAL A 222 -9.56 11.65 -17.84
CA VAL A 222 -9.53 10.49 -16.94
C VAL A 222 -8.60 9.41 -17.49
N ARG A 223 -8.57 9.19 -18.80
CA ARG A 223 -7.77 8.13 -19.42
C ARG A 223 -6.29 8.43 -19.34
N GLN A 224 -5.90 9.68 -19.57
CA GLN A 224 -4.52 10.10 -19.41
C GLN A 224 -4.06 9.94 -17.96
N ALA A 225 -4.93 10.29 -17.00
CA ALA A 225 -4.65 10.13 -15.59
C ALA A 225 -4.52 8.65 -15.17
N VAL A 226 -5.42 7.78 -15.64
CA VAL A 226 -5.37 6.33 -15.41
C VAL A 226 -4.12 5.73 -16.05
N GLN A 227 -3.79 6.11 -17.29
CA GLN A 227 -2.58 5.65 -17.95
C GLN A 227 -1.33 6.08 -17.17
N GLY A 228 -1.26 7.33 -16.71
CA GLY A 228 -0.17 7.79 -15.84
C GLY A 228 -0.08 6.97 -14.53
N SER A 229 -1.22 6.57 -13.98
CA SER A 229 -1.32 5.72 -12.78
C SER A 229 -0.82 4.29 -13.05
N VAL A 230 -1.11 3.72 -14.22
CA VAL A 230 -0.57 2.44 -14.69
C VAL A 230 0.95 2.53 -14.91
N GLU A 231 1.43 3.62 -15.49
CA GLU A 231 2.85 3.86 -15.75
C GLU A 231 3.64 4.08 -14.46
N GLU A 232 3.07 4.72 -13.44
CA GLU A 232 3.71 4.92 -12.14
C GLU A 232 4.18 3.59 -11.51
N HIS A 233 3.43 2.50 -11.73
CA HIS A 233 3.79 1.16 -11.26
C HIS A 233 5.12 0.64 -11.83
N LEU A 234 5.54 1.13 -13.00
CA LEU A 234 6.73 0.66 -13.72
C LEU A 234 8.01 1.42 -13.35
N HIS A 235 7.91 2.57 -12.69
CA HIS A 235 8.99 3.55 -12.58
C HIS A 235 9.50 3.73 -11.14
N TYR A 236 9.46 2.69 -10.31
CA TYR A 236 10.01 2.77 -8.95
C TYR A 236 11.51 3.07 -8.94
N GLU A 237 12.30 2.53 -9.86
CA GLU A 237 13.75 2.75 -9.93
C GLU A 237 14.13 4.23 -10.06
N SER A 238 13.39 5.01 -10.87
CA SER A 238 13.65 6.44 -11.03
C SER A 238 13.15 7.26 -9.83
N ARG A 239 12.16 6.74 -9.09
CA ARG A 239 11.45 7.40 -7.98
C ARG A 239 11.98 7.05 -6.59
N THR A 240 12.94 6.12 -6.45
CA THR A 240 13.49 5.69 -5.15
C THR A 240 15.00 5.95 -5.02
N LYS A 241 15.52 6.93 -5.77
CA LYS A 241 16.97 7.19 -5.88
C LYS A 241 17.63 7.63 -4.57
N ASP A 242 16.89 8.11 -3.58
CA ASP A 242 17.46 8.53 -2.30
C ASP A 242 16.53 8.21 -1.12
N LEU A 243 16.60 6.95 -0.64
CA LEU A 243 15.93 6.52 0.59
C LEU A 243 16.44 7.26 1.85
N ASN A 244 17.48 8.10 1.74
CA ASN A 244 17.97 8.91 2.86
C ASN A 244 17.14 10.19 3.07
N LEU A 245 16.30 10.59 2.11
CA LEU A 245 15.43 11.77 2.19
C LEU A 245 13.99 11.36 2.59
N ILE A 246 13.86 10.72 3.76
CA ILE A 246 12.56 10.35 4.33
C ILE A 246 12.03 11.52 5.15
N SER A 247 10.92 12.10 4.69
CA SER A 247 10.06 12.96 5.51
C SER A 247 9.06 12.10 6.28
N LEU A 248 8.93 12.37 7.57
CA LEU A 248 8.16 11.54 8.48
C LEU A 248 6.83 12.21 8.84
N LEU A 249 5.72 11.56 8.52
CA LEU A 249 4.37 11.97 8.93
C LEU A 249 3.96 11.22 10.21
N ASP A 250 4.82 11.25 11.25
CA ASP A 250 4.54 10.57 12.51
C ASP A 250 3.53 11.32 13.40
N ASN A 251 3.31 12.61 13.11
CA ASN A 251 2.50 13.50 13.94
C ASN A 251 1.16 13.87 13.29
N LEU A 252 0.42 12.88 12.75
CA LEU A 252 -0.95 13.09 12.26
C LEU A 252 -1.86 13.75 13.32
N ASN A 253 -1.58 13.50 14.61
CA ASN A 253 -2.34 14.06 15.73
C ASN A 253 -2.04 15.53 16.03
N GLN A 254 -0.96 16.09 15.47
CA GLN A 254 -0.61 17.51 15.60
C GLN A 254 -1.09 18.33 14.39
N LEU A 255 -1.82 17.69 13.48
CA LEU A 255 -2.40 18.36 12.32
C LEU A 255 -3.56 19.26 12.77
N PRO A 256 -3.58 20.53 12.36
CA PRO A 256 -4.70 21.42 12.69
C PRO A 256 -5.99 20.88 12.05
N LEU A 257 -6.99 20.59 12.88
CA LEU A 257 -8.29 20.04 12.48
C LEU A 257 -9.25 21.08 11.87
N SER A 258 -8.83 22.34 11.70
CA SER A 258 -9.67 23.41 11.15
C SER A 258 -8.95 24.16 10.02
N PRO A 259 -9.67 24.57 8.95
CA PRO A 259 -9.11 25.25 7.79
C PRO A 259 -8.80 26.72 8.05
N GLN A 260 -8.77 27.17 9.31
CA GLN A 260 -8.74 28.59 9.60
C GLN A 260 -7.37 29.26 9.39
N ASN A 261 -6.27 28.52 9.14
CA ASN A 261 -5.04 29.16 8.60
C ASN A 261 -3.83 28.29 8.17
N ASN A 262 -3.87 26.96 7.99
CA ASN A 262 -2.63 26.22 7.66
C ASN A 262 -2.80 25.15 6.58
N PHE A 263 -2.33 25.47 5.37
CA PHE A 263 -1.94 24.51 4.33
C PHE A 263 -0.87 23.56 4.90
N ASN A 264 -1.05 22.25 4.77
CA ASN A 264 0.01 21.31 5.08
C ASN A 264 0.70 20.89 3.77
N PRO A 265 2.00 21.20 3.61
CA PRO A 265 2.74 20.84 2.40
C PRO A 265 2.79 19.33 2.14
N ALA A 266 2.64 18.49 3.17
CA ALA A 266 2.57 17.03 2.99
C ALA A 266 1.23 16.58 2.39
N PHE A 267 0.10 17.22 2.73
CA PHE A 267 -1.19 16.92 2.11
C PHE A 267 -1.24 17.46 0.68
N GLU A 268 -0.76 18.68 0.45
CA GLU A 268 -0.62 19.24 -0.90
C GLU A 268 0.26 18.35 -1.79
N ALA A 269 1.39 17.87 -1.25
CA ALA A 269 2.27 16.96 -1.97
C ALA A 269 1.55 15.63 -2.30
N LEU A 270 0.70 15.12 -1.40
CA LEU A 270 -0.14 13.95 -1.65
C LEU A 270 -1.34 14.22 -2.58
N GLY A 271 -1.59 15.48 -2.96
CA GLY A 271 -2.78 15.90 -3.73
C GLY A 271 -4.08 15.85 -2.92
N LEU A 272 -3.99 16.09 -1.60
CA LEU A 272 -5.05 15.99 -0.59
C LEU A 272 -5.46 17.35 -0.03
#